data_AF-A0A800JZY7-F1
#
_entry.id   AF-A0A800JZY7-F1
#
_cell.length_a   1.000
_cell.length_b   1.000
_cell.length_c   1.000
_cell.angle_alpha   90.00
_cell.angle_beta   90.00
_cell.angle_gamma   90.00
#
_symmetry.space_group_name_H-M   'P 1'
#
loop_
_entity.id
_entity.type
_entity.pdbx_description
1 polymer ?
#
loop_
_entity_poly.entity_id
_entity_poly.type
_entity_poly.pdbx_seq_one_letter_code
_entity_poly.pdbx_strand_id
1 'polypeptide(L)'
;MAEDQRVDLGLVDSIAAETIGEPGQRTFNITARSSRGQAIVWMEKDQLLQLALAIGQLSEDQKPPDPPSAFVPEYAHTGEPVSVEFKVGDMRVRYDTSADVFTMEATDLGDRDDDDGPEATQAEEQVAVQFSFRRSHARVLAEDGQKIVAAGRPRCPYCHSPIEPDGHVCPRSNGHSKAGVPVE
;
A
#
# COMPACT_ATOMS: atom_id res chain seq x y z
N MET A 1 -26.67 -16.91 2.78
CA MET A 1 -26.56 -16.17 1.51
C MET A 1 -25.50 -15.12 1.79
N ALA A 2 -24.25 -15.40 1.43
CA ALA A 2 -23.14 -14.48 1.66
C ALA A 2 -23.32 -13.35 0.65
N GLU A 3 -23.75 -12.18 1.13
CA GLU A 3 -23.69 -10.97 0.34
C GLU A 3 -22.22 -10.75 -0.01
N ASP A 4 -21.96 -10.69 -1.32
CA ASP A 4 -20.69 -10.32 -1.94
C ASP A 4 -20.18 -9.02 -1.26
N GLN A 5 -19.30 -9.16 -0.28
CA GLN A 5 -18.93 -8.08 0.64
C GLN A 5 -17.87 -7.17 0.02
N ARG A 6 -18.11 -6.77 -1.23
CA ARG A 6 -17.27 -5.80 -1.93
C ARG A 6 -17.70 -4.39 -1.54
N VAL A 7 -16.89 -3.72 -0.73
CA VAL A 7 -17.12 -2.31 -0.38
C VAL A 7 -16.48 -1.41 -1.43
N ASP A 8 -17.27 -0.56 -2.11
CA ASP A 8 -16.73 0.48 -3.00
C ASP A 8 -16.93 1.88 -2.40
N LEU A 9 -15.83 2.54 -2.00
CA LEU A 9 -15.88 3.91 -1.45
C LEU A 9 -16.06 4.99 -2.53
N GLY A 10 -16.00 4.61 -3.80
CA GLY A 10 -16.04 5.48 -4.97
C GLY A 10 -14.82 6.41 -5.03
N LEU A 11 -15.02 7.61 -5.56
CA LEU A 11 -13.99 8.64 -5.56
C LEU A 11 -13.75 9.14 -4.13
N VAL A 12 -12.53 8.98 -3.63
CA VAL A 12 -12.14 9.34 -2.27
C VAL A 12 -11.70 10.79 -2.15
N ASP A 13 -11.98 11.37 -0.99
CA ASP A 13 -11.61 12.73 -0.62
C ASP A 13 -10.12 12.82 -0.22
N SER A 14 -9.59 11.74 0.38
CA SER A 14 -8.19 11.66 0.77
C SER A 14 -7.66 10.23 0.71
N ILE A 15 -6.38 10.10 0.41
CA ILE A 15 -5.62 8.84 0.44
C ILE A 15 -4.20 9.13 0.91
N ALA A 16 -3.67 8.29 1.80
CA ALA A 16 -2.33 8.44 2.35
C ALA A 16 -1.68 7.08 2.58
N ALA A 17 -0.36 7.01 2.36
CA ALA A 17 0.46 5.92 2.86
C ALA A 17 0.97 6.29 4.25
N GLU A 18 0.88 5.36 5.20
CA GLU A 18 1.29 5.57 6.58
C GLU A 18 2.21 4.44 7.05
N THR A 19 3.04 4.74 8.06
CA THR A 19 3.86 3.74 8.74
C THR A 19 3.85 3.97 10.23
N ILE A 20 3.82 2.88 11.00
CA ILE A 20 3.77 2.91 12.46
C ILE A 20 4.89 2.00 12.99
N GLY A 21 5.62 2.48 14.00
CA GLY A 21 6.67 1.72 14.70
C GLY A 21 8.11 2.12 14.37
N GLU A 22 9.04 1.49 15.08
CA GLU A 22 10.48 1.74 14.97
C GLU A 22 11.07 1.08 13.71
N PRO A 23 12.14 1.66 13.09
CA PRO A 23 12.82 1.04 11.95
C PRO A 23 13.12 -0.44 12.22
N GLY A 24 12.65 -1.33 11.32
CA GLY A 24 12.78 -2.79 11.43
C GLY A 24 11.58 -3.52 12.06
N GLN A 25 10.68 -2.81 12.73
CA GLN A 25 9.40 -3.31 13.26
C GLN A 25 8.22 -2.44 12.78
N ARG A 26 8.39 -1.81 11.62
CA ARG A 26 7.37 -0.95 11.04
C ARG A 26 6.27 -1.77 10.40
N THR A 27 5.04 -1.37 10.64
CA THR A 27 3.88 -1.74 9.84
C THR A 27 3.58 -0.64 8.83
N PHE A 28 2.95 -1.02 7.73
CA PHE A 28 2.64 -0.13 6.61
C PHE A 28 1.18 -0.28 6.25
N ASN A 29 0.51 0.83 5.97
CA ASN A 29 -0.86 0.80 5.49
C ASN A 29 -1.12 1.94 4.50
N ILE A 30 -2.22 1.79 3.76
CA ILE A 30 -2.85 2.88 3.03
C ILE A 30 -4.20 3.16 3.64
N THR A 31 -4.43 4.41 4.01
CA THR A 31 -5.72 4.90 4.48
C THR A 31 -6.41 5.67 3.37
N ALA A 32 -7.65 5.29 3.04
CA ALA A 32 -8.51 6.00 2.09
C ALA A 32 -9.81 6.42 2.76
N ARG A 33 -10.28 7.65 2.51
CA ARG A 33 -11.51 8.19 3.12
C ARG A 33 -12.39 8.86 2.09
N SER A 34 -13.69 8.60 2.17
CA SER A 34 -14.73 9.31 1.44
C SER A 34 -15.95 9.59 2.32
N SER A 35 -16.93 10.33 1.80
CA SER A 35 -18.25 10.45 2.42
C SER A 35 -18.96 9.11 2.66
N ARG A 36 -18.55 8.04 1.98
CA ARG A 36 -19.09 6.69 2.11
C ARG A 36 -18.39 5.83 3.16
N GLY A 37 -17.29 6.30 3.73
CA GLY A 37 -16.53 5.51 4.70
C GLY A 37 -15.02 5.70 4.67
N GLN A 38 -14.34 4.78 5.35
CA GLN A 38 -12.89 4.71 5.43
C GLN A 38 -12.42 3.27 5.21
N ALA A 39 -11.28 3.14 4.54
CA ALA A 39 -10.53 1.89 4.45
C ALA A 39 -9.12 2.09 5.02
N ILE A 40 -8.66 1.17 5.85
CA ILE A 40 -7.28 1.04 6.31
C ILE A 40 -6.76 -0.31 5.83
N VAL A 41 -5.91 -0.27 4.81
CA VAL A 41 -5.40 -1.47 4.15
C VAL A 41 -3.97 -1.71 4.60
N TRP A 42 -3.77 -2.67 5.50
CA TRP A 42 -2.44 -3.04 6.00
C TRP A 42 -1.70 -3.90 4.99
N MET A 43 -0.41 -3.66 4.80
CA MET A 43 0.40 -4.34 3.77
C MET A 43 1.86 -4.51 4.19
N GLU A 44 2.57 -5.35 3.45
CA GLU A 44 4.01 -5.50 3.61
C GLU A 44 4.79 -4.34 2.99
N LYS A 45 6.03 -4.17 3.43
CA LYS A 45 6.92 -3.12 2.93
C LYS A 45 7.11 -3.19 1.41
N ASP A 46 7.35 -4.39 0.89
CA ASP A 46 7.61 -4.59 -0.54
C ASP A 46 6.34 -4.36 -1.37
N GLN A 47 5.16 -4.72 -0.85
CA GLN A 47 3.87 -4.42 -1.48
C GLN A 47 3.64 -2.90 -1.59
N LEU A 48 3.90 -2.13 -0.52
CA LEU A 48 3.80 -0.66 -0.56
C LEU A 48 4.77 -0.07 -1.60
N LEU A 49 6.02 -0.55 -1.63
CA LEU A 49 7.02 -0.08 -2.59
C LEU A 49 6.61 -0.34 -4.04
N GLN A 50 6.19 -1.57 -4.34
CA GLN A 50 5.76 -1.96 -5.68
C GLN A 50 4.56 -1.15 -6.14
N LEU A 51 3.57 -0.95 -5.26
CA LEU A 51 2.40 -0.14 -5.55
C LEU A 51 2.79 1.33 -5.82
N ALA A 52 3.64 1.92 -4.97
CA ALA A 52 4.09 3.29 -5.11
C ALA A 52 4.85 3.53 -6.42
N LEU A 53 5.73 2.59 -6.81
CA LEU A 53 6.45 2.65 -8.09
C LEU A 53 5.49 2.51 -9.28
N ALA A 54 4.57 1.55 -9.22
CA ALA A 54 3.60 1.33 -10.29
C ALA A 54 2.69 2.55 -10.51
N ILE A 55 2.17 3.14 -9.43
CA ILE A 55 1.35 4.36 -9.51
C ILE A 55 2.14 5.53 -10.05
N GLY A 56 3.37 5.73 -9.57
CA GLY A 56 4.26 6.79 -10.04
C GLY A 56 4.50 6.69 -11.55
N GLN A 57 4.91 5.50 -12.00
CA GLN A 57 5.18 5.23 -13.41
C GLN A 57 3.91 5.42 -14.27
N LEU A 58 2.76 4.86 -13.86
CA LEU A 58 1.50 5.06 -14.58
C LEU A 58 1.10 6.54 -14.65
N SER A 59 1.37 7.33 -13.62
CA SER A 59 1.09 8.76 -13.63
C SER A 59 2.02 9.57 -14.55
N GLU A 60 3.21 9.06 -14.89
CA GLU A 60 4.17 9.73 -15.77
C GLU A 60 3.97 9.32 -17.22
N ASP A 61 3.76 8.02 -17.48
CA ASP A 61 3.62 7.46 -18.82
C ASP A 61 2.34 7.92 -19.54
N GLN A 62 1.30 8.28 -18.77
CA GLN A 62 0.00 8.61 -19.30
C GLN A 62 -0.19 10.12 -19.44
N LYS A 63 -0.54 10.60 -20.65
CA LYS A 63 -0.96 11.99 -20.84
C LYS A 63 -2.41 12.18 -20.37
N PRO A 64 -2.70 13.12 -19.45
CA PRO A 64 -4.07 13.34 -18.99
C PRO A 64 -4.93 13.96 -20.11
N PRO A 65 -6.22 13.60 -20.18
CA PRO A 65 -7.19 14.24 -21.06
C PRO A 65 -7.48 15.68 -20.63
N ASP A 66 -7.90 16.53 -21.57
CA ASP A 66 -8.28 17.93 -21.32
C ASP A 66 -9.52 18.31 -22.17
N PRO A 67 -10.73 18.48 -21.56
CA PRO A 67 -11.06 18.17 -20.17
C PRO A 67 -11.25 16.66 -19.92
N PRO A 68 -11.05 16.16 -18.69
CA PRO A 68 -11.38 14.78 -18.32
C PRO A 68 -12.89 14.53 -18.35
N SER A 69 -13.29 13.29 -18.67
CA SER A 69 -14.68 12.87 -18.55
C SER A 69 -15.11 12.76 -17.09
N ALA A 70 -16.43 12.79 -16.84
CA ALA A 70 -16.96 12.51 -15.52
C ALA A 70 -16.68 11.04 -15.14
N PHE A 71 -16.13 10.84 -13.95
CA PHE A 71 -15.95 9.51 -13.38
C PHE A 71 -17.26 9.04 -12.75
N VAL A 72 -17.71 7.85 -13.15
CA VAL A 72 -18.87 7.18 -12.56
C VAL A 72 -18.41 5.77 -12.15
N PRO A 73 -18.37 5.45 -10.85
CA PRO A 73 -18.02 4.11 -10.43
C PRO A 73 -19.14 3.13 -10.83
N GLU A 74 -18.76 1.91 -11.20
CA GLU A 74 -19.71 0.85 -11.62
C GLU A 74 -20.67 0.47 -10.49
N TYR A 75 -20.13 0.43 -9.27
CA TYR A 75 -20.87 0.26 -8.02
C TYR A 75 -20.33 1.26 -7.01
N ALA A 76 -21.17 1.73 -6.09
CA ALA A 76 -20.70 2.54 -4.97
C ALA A 76 -21.53 2.19 -3.75
N HIS A 77 -20.88 2.05 -2.60
CA HIS A 77 -21.57 1.74 -1.35
C HIS A 77 -22.64 2.80 -1.06
N THR A 78 -23.87 2.33 -0.88
CA THR A 78 -25.01 3.18 -0.54
C THR A 78 -25.50 2.79 0.85
N GLY A 79 -25.39 3.70 1.82
CA GLY A 79 -25.83 3.45 3.18
C GLY A 79 -25.07 4.30 4.18
N GLU A 80 -25.03 3.82 5.42
CA GLU A 80 -24.20 4.41 6.46
C GLU A 80 -22.71 4.28 6.08
N PRO A 81 -21.88 5.27 6.46
CA PRO A 81 -20.45 5.21 6.22
C PRO A 81 -19.83 3.95 6.83
N VAL A 82 -19.09 3.19 6.03
CA VAL A 82 -18.45 1.95 6.46
C VAL A 82 -17.00 2.17 6.84
N SER A 83 -16.53 1.47 7.86
CA SER A 83 -15.12 1.45 8.24
C SER A 83 -14.58 0.05 8.06
N VAL A 84 -13.60 -0.11 7.18
CA VAL A 84 -13.00 -1.41 6.83
C VAL A 84 -11.51 -1.36 7.17
N GLU A 85 -11.03 -2.36 7.90
CA GLU A 85 -9.63 -2.49 8.29
C GLU A 85 -9.21 -3.96 8.21
N PHE A 86 -8.20 -4.27 7.39
CA PHE A 86 -7.72 -5.63 7.20
C PHE A 86 -6.29 -5.65 6.64
N LYS A 87 -5.66 -6.83 6.66
CA LYS A 87 -4.36 -7.06 6.02
C LYS A 87 -4.57 -7.58 4.61
N VAL A 88 -4.01 -6.88 3.63
CA VAL A 88 -4.19 -7.21 2.23
C VAL A 88 -3.32 -8.40 1.82
N GLY A 89 -3.90 -9.25 0.99
CA GLY A 89 -3.15 -10.29 0.31
C GLY A 89 -2.70 -9.90 -1.09
N ASP A 90 -3.62 -9.35 -1.88
CA ASP A 90 -3.36 -8.87 -3.23
C ASP A 90 -3.91 -7.46 -3.43
N MET A 91 -3.16 -6.64 -4.17
CA MET A 91 -3.54 -5.28 -4.53
C MET A 91 -3.39 -5.05 -6.02
N ARG A 92 -4.40 -4.43 -6.62
CA ARG A 92 -4.37 -4.06 -8.03
C ARG A 92 -4.67 -2.59 -8.17
N VAL A 93 -3.97 -1.94 -9.10
CA VAL A 93 -4.26 -0.57 -9.50
C VAL A 93 -4.57 -0.53 -10.98
N ARG A 94 -5.65 0.16 -11.31
CA ARG A 94 -6.07 0.47 -12.68
C ARG A 94 -6.08 1.97 -12.87
N TYR A 95 -5.88 2.40 -14.12
CA TYR A 95 -5.97 3.80 -14.50
C TYR A 95 -6.96 3.97 -15.65
N ASP A 96 -7.97 4.81 -15.44
CA ASP A 96 -8.92 5.25 -16.45
C ASP A 96 -8.36 6.50 -17.16
N THR A 97 -7.96 6.31 -18.42
CA THR A 97 -7.39 7.37 -19.27
C THR A 97 -8.40 8.45 -19.64
N SER A 98 -9.69 8.15 -19.66
CA SER A 98 -10.74 9.10 -20.05
C SER A 98 -11.13 10.01 -18.89
N ALA A 99 -11.24 9.44 -17.69
CA ALA A 99 -11.63 10.17 -16.49
C ALA A 99 -10.44 10.77 -15.69
N ASP A 100 -9.20 10.40 -16.03
CA ASP A 100 -7.97 10.71 -15.27
C ASP A 100 -8.06 10.25 -13.80
N VAL A 101 -8.49 9.00 -13.62
CA VAL A 101 -8.77 8.40 -12.30
C VAL A 101 -8.02 7.10 -12.14
N PHE A 102 -7.41 6.92 -10.98
CA PHE A 102 -6.84 5.66 -10.53
C PHE A 102 -7.88 4.92 -9.70
N THR A 103 -7.97 3.61 -9.85
CA THR A 103 -8.83 2.74 -9.03
C THR A 103 -7.96 1.66 -8.42
N MET A 104 -8.00 1.55 -7.10
CA MET A 104 -7.31 0.52 -6.34
C MET A 104 -8.32 -0.50 -5.84
N GLU A 105 -7.95 -1.77 -5.97
CA GLU A 105 -8.67 -2.92 -5.43
C GLU A 105 -7.76 -3.63 -4.47
N ALA A 106 -8.25 -3.91 -3.27
CA ALA A 106 -7.56 -4.64 -2.24
C ALA A 106 -8.37 -5.89 -1.88
N THR A 107 -7.73 -7.04 -2.01
CA THR A 107 -8.30 -8.35 -1.73
C THR A 107 -7.79 -8.84 -0.38
N ASP A 108 -8.73 -9.22 0.50
CA ASP A 108 -8.40 -9.89 1.76
C ASP A 108 -8.16 -11.37 1.47
N LEU A 109 -7.08 -11.94 2.01
CA LEU A 109 -6.84 -13.38 1.89
C LEU A 109 -7.63 -14.21 2.92
N GLY A 110 -8.29 -13.56 3.88
CA GLY A 110 -8.94 -14.23 5.01
C GLY A 110 -7.91 -14.98 5.88
N ASP A 111 -8.34 -15.41 7.06
CA ASP A 111 -7.58 -16.37 7.85
C ASP A 111 -7.56 -17.71 7.11
N ARG A 112 -6.51 -17.94 6.32
CA ARG A 112 -6.09 -19.28 5.92
C ARG A 112 -5.42 -19.90 7.13
N ASP A 113 -6.20 -20.53 8.00
CA ASP A 113 -5.65 -21.40 9.05
C ASP A 113 -4.85 -22.53 8.38
N ASP A 114 -3.56 -22.64 8.70
CA ASP A 114 -2.64 -23.68 8.19
C ASP A 114 -3.04 -25.11 8.62
N ASP A 115 -4.09 -25.27 9.44
CA ASP A 115 -4.63 -26.55 9.94
C ASP A 115 -5.82 -27.09 9.11
N ASP A 116 -6.24 -26.39 8.05
CA ASP A 116 -7.27 -26.90 7.14
C ASP A 116 -6.57 -27.69 6.01
N GLY A 117 -6.83 -29.01 5.94
CA GLY A 117 -6.16 -29.94 5.04
C GLY A 117 -6.28 -29.60 3.54
N PRO A 118 -5.83 -30.49 2.63
CA PRO A 118 -5.82 -30.24 1.18
C PRO A 118 -7.21 -30.08 0.52
N GLU A 119 -8.27 -29.95 1.30
CA GLU A 119 -9.65 -29.67 0.91
C GLU A 119 -10.15 -28.28 1.39
N ALA A 120 -9.27 -27.33 1.72
CA ALA A 120 -9.62 -25.91 1.77
C ALA A 120 -9.92 -25.42 0.34
N THR A 121 -11.08 -25.82 -0.18
CA THR A 121 -11.61 -25.44 -1.48
C THR A 121 -11.69 -23.93 -1.52
N GLN A 122 -10.84 -23.30 -2.35
CA GLN A 122 -11.07 -21.99 -2.95
C GLN A 122 -11.82 -21.03 -2.00
N ALA A 123 -11.18 -20.57 -0.92
CA ALA A 123 -11.62 -19.32 -0.32
C ALA A 123 -11.55 -18.31 -1.47
N GLU A 124 -12.71 -18.00 -2.04
CA GLU A 124 -12.84 -17.18 -3.21
C GLU A 124 -12.12 -15.87 -2.89
N GLU A 125 -11.12 -15.49 -3.68
CA GLU A 125 -10.41 -14.22 -3.52
C GLU A 125 -11.43 -13.09 -3.73
N GLN A 126 -12.10 -12.70 -2.65
CA GLN A 126 -13.15 -11.69 -2.66
C GLN A 126 -12.50 -10.32 -2.47
N VAL A 127 -12.74 -9.42 -3.43
CA VAL A 127 -12.29 -8.03 -3.34
C VAL A 127 -12.98 -7.40 -2.13
N ALA A 128 -12.22 -7.16 -1.06
CA ALA A 128 -12.74 -6.65 0.19
C ALA A 128 -13.08 -5.15 0.08
N VAL A 129 -12.22 -4.37 -0.57
CA VAL A 129 -12.47 -2.96 -0.80
C VAL A 129 -11.95 -2.47 -2.16
N GLN A 130 -12.74 -1.60 -2.79
CA GLN A 130 -12.36 -0.81 -3.96
C GLN A 130 -12.51 0.68 -3.64
N PHE A 131 -11.60 1.49 -4.16
CA PHE A 131 -11.75 2.94 -4.15
C PHE A 131 -10.97 3.61 -5.27
N SER A 132 -11.39 4.82 -5.64
CA SER A 132 -10.81 5.58 -6.75
C SER A 132 -10.28 6.93 -6.28
N PHE A 133 -9.20 7.42 -6.90
CA PHE A 133 -8.57 8.69 -6.56
C PHE A 133 -8.02 9.40 -7.80
N ARG A 134 -7.89 10.73 -7.71
CA ARG A 134 -7.38 11.57 -8.80
C ARG A 134 -5.86 11.43 -8.95
N ARG A 135 -5.34 11.76 -10.13
CA ARG A 135 -3.91 11.79 -10.42
C ARG A 135 -3.10 12.60 -9.41
N SER A 136 -3.63 13.71 -8.90
CA SER A 136 -2.97 14.53 -7.86
C SER A 136 -2.68 13.71 -6.61
N HIS A 137 -3.67 12.97 -6.12
CA HIS A 137 -3.51 12.06 -4.98
C HIS A 137 -2.57 10.89 -5.30
N ALA A 138 -2.66 10.35 -6.51
CA ALA A 138 -1.81 9.26 -6.98
C ALA A 138 -0.31 9.62 -6.90
N ARG A 139 0.06 10.83 -7.34
CA ARG A 139 1.44 11.33 -7.27
C ARG A 139 1.95 11.47 -5.85
N VAL A 140 1.15 12.09 -4.98
CA VAL A 140 1.49 12.25 -3.56
C VAL A 140 1.68 10.87 -2.90
N LEU A 141 0.75 9.95 -3.14
CA LEU A 141 0.83 8.58 -2.61
C LEU A 141 2.09 7.85 -3.09
N ALA A 142 2.42 7.97 -4.38
CA ALA A 142 3.61 7.33 -4.96
C ALA A 142 4.91 7.90 -4.35
N GLU A 143 5.02 9.22 -4.24
CA GLU A 143 6.18 9.87 -3.63
C GLU A 143 6.32 9.50 -2.15
N ASP A 144 5.23 9.58 -1.39
CA ASP A 144 5.27 9.35 0.05
C ASP A 144 5.47 7.86 0.37
N GLY A 145 4.85 6.95 -0.38
CA GLY A 145 5.11 5.52 -0.26
C GLY A 145 6.59 5.18 -0.46
N GLN A 146 7.23 5.77 -1.48
CA GLN A 146 8.68 5.58 -1.71
C GLN A 146 9.52 6.16 -0.57
N LYS A 147 9.20 7.37 -0.08
CA LYS A 147 9.91 8.00 1.05
C LYS A 147 9.79 7.16 2.32
N ILE A 148 8.59 6.68 2.64
CA ILE A 148 8.30 5.84 3.82
C ILE A 148 9.12 4.56 3.79
N VAL A 149 9.17 3.89 2.63
CA VAL A 149 9.94 2.65 2.44
C VAL A 149 11.46 2.91 2.50
N ALA A 150 11.90 4.03 1.93
CA ALA A 150 13.31 4.45 1.88
C ALA A 150 13.84 4.90 3.25
N ALA A 151 12.98 5.41 4.14
CA ALA A 151 13.30 5.80 5.51
C ALA A 151 13.61 4.62 6.45
N GLY A 152 14.05 3.48 5.89
CA GLY A 152 14.51 2.32 6.63
C GLY A 152 15.86 2.55 7.31
N ARG A 153 16.39 1.50 7.95
CA ARG A 153 17.68 1.56 8.64
C ARG A 153 18.80 1.93 7.66
N PRO A 154 19.73 2.82 8.05
CA PRO A 154 20.89 3.13 7.22
C PRO A 154 21.66 1.84 6.92
N ARG A 155 22.14 1.68 5.68
CA ARG A 155 22.95 0.52 5.29
C ARG A 155 24.41 0.80 5.60
N CYS A 156 25.11 -0.20 6.12
CA CYS A 156 26.56 -0.12 6.33
C CYS A 156 27.26 0.11 4.97
N PRO A 157 28.12 1.13 4.81
CA PRO A 157 28.77 1.43 3.53
C PRO A 157 29.76 0.33 3.08
N TYR A 158 30.12 -0.60 3.96
CA TYR A 158 31.09 -1.66 3.67
C TYR A 158 30.43 -3.00 3.30
N CYS A 159 29.44 -3.45 4.09
CA CYS A 159 28.75 -4.73 3.88
C CYS A 159 27.32 -4.61 3.34
N HIS A 160 26.76 -3.39 3.26
CA HIS A 160 25.39 -3.10 2.84
C HIS A 160 24.28 -3.74 3.69
N SER A 161 24.64 -4.32 4.85
CA SER A 161 23.69 -4.79 5.85
C SER A 161 23.03 -3.62 6.57
N PRO A 162 21.75 -3.76 6.99
CA PRO A 162 21.09 -2.77 7.84
C PRO A 162 21.86 -2.54 9.14
N ILE A 163 21.93 -1.27 9.56
CA ILE A 163 22.50 -0.89 10.85
C ILE A 163 21.39 -0.89 11.89
N GLU A 164 21.55 -1.70 12.94
CA GLU A 164 20.63 -1.70 14.09
C GLU A 164 20.78 -0.40 14.91
N PRO A 165 19.75 0.04 15.65
CA PRO A 165 19.84 1.19 16.53
C PRO A 165 20.98 1.09 17.56
N ASP A 166 21.22 -0.12 18.09
CA ASP A 166 22.32 -0.43 19.01
C ASP A 166 23.70 -0.52 18.33
N GLY A 167 23.77 -0.31 17.01
CA GLY A 167 24.99 -0.34 16.20
C GLY A 167 25.11 -1.57 15.31
N HIS A 168 26.12 -1.58 14.44
CA HIS A 168 26.36 -2.65 13.47
C HIS A 168 27.81 -3.14 13.50
N VAL A 169 27.99 -4.45 13.70
CA VAL A 169 29.30 -5.10 13.58
C VAL A 169 29.49 -5.53 12.14
N CYS A 170 30.31 -4.79 11.39
CA CYS A 170 30.55 -5.09 9.98
C CYS A 170 31.57 -6.23 9.82
N PRO A 171 31.20 -7.38 9.21
CA PRO A 171 32.13 -8.48 8.99
C PRO A 171 33.22 -8.15 7.94
N ARG A 172 33.01 -7.13 7.10
CA ARG A 172 33.98 -6.67 6.10
C ARG A 172 35.03 -5.71 6.63
N SER A 173 34.80 -5.09 7.78
CA SER A 173 35.78 -4.19 8.41
C SER A 173 36.66 -4.97 9.40
N ASN A 174 37.34 -6.03 8.95
CA ASN A 174 38.39 -6.80 9.66
C ASN A 174 38.42 -6.70 11.21
N GLY A 175 37.28 -6.86 11.90
CA GLY A 175 37.18 -6.85 13.36
C GLY A 175 37.76 -5.67 14.17
N HIS A 176 38.23 -4.56 13.56
CA HIS A 176 39.07 -3.57 14.27
C HIS A 176 38.38 -2.31 14.80
N SER A 177 37.07 -2.11 14.58
CA SER A 177 36.36 -0.92 15.04
C SER A 177 35.29 -1.28 16.07
N LYS A 178 35.56 -0.99 17.36
CA LYS A 178 34.55 -0.96 18.43
C LYS A 178 33.72 0.34 18.45
N ALA A 179 33.99 1.25 17.52
CA ALA A 179 33.21 2.47 17.33
C ALA A 179 32.30 2.25 16.12
N GLY A 180 30.99 2.41 16.32
CA GLY A 180 29.99 2.34 15.26
C GLY A 180 30.32 3.31 14.12
N VAL A 181 29.93 2.94 12.90
CA VAL A 181 30.03 3.84 11.74
C VAL A 181 29.15 5.07 12.03
N PRO A 182 29.69 6.30 12.03
CA PRO A 182 28.86 7.48 12.18
C PRO A 182 27.88 7.57 11.02
N VAL A 183 26.61 7.78 11.35
CA VAL A 183 25.59 8.19 10.40
C VAL A 183 25.72 9.71 10.28
N GLU A 184 26.28 10.19 9.18
CA GLU A 184 26.08 11.59 8.75
C GLU A 184 24.77 11.70 7.93
#